data_AF-W7CFR3-F1
#
_entry.id   AF-W7CFR3-F1
#
_cell.length_a   1.000
_cell.length_b   1.000
_cell.length_c   1.000
_cell.angle_alpha   90.00
_cell.angle_beta   90.00
_cell.angle_gamma   90.00
#
_symmetry.space_group_name_H-M   'P 1'
#
loop_
_entity.id
_entity.type
_entity.pdbx_description
1 polymer ?
#
loop_
_entity_poly.entity_id
_entity_poly.type
_entity_poly.pdbx_seq_one_letter_code
_entity_poly.pdbx_strand_id
1 'polypeptide(L)' 'MEAAKTVNFETAMSQLDTVVKQLENSEIGLEEALELYQQGVKLAALCDSQLKNAEEKMVQLVQADGETTPFAMKGTDA' A
#
# COMPACT_ATOMS: atom_id res chain seq x y z
N MET A 1 25.35 10.58 5.86
CA MET A 1 24.79 9.22 5.74
C MET A 1 23.29 9.39 5.88
N GLU A 2 22.60 9.52 4.76
CA GLU A 2 21.14 9.77 4.73
C GLU A 2 20.43 8.52 5.23
N ALA A 3 19.76 8.62 6.37
CA ALA A 3 18.90 7.56 6.88
C ALA A 3 17.80 7.32 5.84
N ALA A 4 17.73 6.10 5.30
CA ALA A 4 16.71 5.69 4.35
C ALA A 4 15.33 6.07 4.92
N LYS A 5 14.71 7.10 4.33
CA LYS A 5 13.41 7.60 4.76
C LYS A 5 12.38 6.54 4.37
N THR A 6 11.93 5.75 5.34
CA THR A 6 10.86 4.77 5.14
C THR A 6 9.65 5.51 4.58
N VAL A 7 9.22 5.14 3.38
CA VAL A 7 8.05 5.74 2.74
C VAL A 7 6.82 5.33 3.54
N ASN A 8 6.09 6.31 4.10
CA ASN A 8 4.85 6.04 4.84
C ASN A 8 3.69 5.72 3.89
N PHE A 9 2.59 5.23 4.44
CA PHE A 9 1.44 4.77 3.67
C PHE A 9 0.89 5.85 2.73
N GLU A 10 0.71 7.08 3.22
CA GLU A 10 0.15 8.18 2.44
C GLU A 10 1.04 8.56 1.25
N THR A 11 2.36 8.54 1.46
CA THR A 11 3.31 8.81 0.37
C THR A 11 3.33 7.67 -0.64
N ALA A 12 3.34 6.41 -0.18
CA ALA A 12 3.30 5.25 -1.06
C ALA A 12 2.02 5.21 -1.91
N MET A 13 0.88 5.54 -1.30
CA MET A 13 -0.41 5.61 -1.98
C MET A 13 -0.45 6.74 -3.02
N SER A 14 0.08 7.93 -2.68
CA SER A 14 0.18 9.06 -3.61
C SER A 14 1.08 8.75 -4.82
N GLN A 15 2.20 8.06 -4.58
CA GLN A 15 3.08 7.57 -5.65
C GLN A 15 2.38 6.53 -6.51
N LEU A 16 1.62 5.61 -5.90
CA LEU A 16 0.86 4.58 -6.64
C LEU A 16 -0.21 5.21 -7.54
N ASP A 17 -0.97 6.17 -7.03
CA ASP A 17 -1.96 6.93 -7.80
C ASP A 17 -1.31 7.66 -8.99
N THR A 18 -0.13 8.23 -8.77
CA THR A 18 0.66 8.87 -9.84
C THR A 18 1.08 7.85 -10.91
N VAL A 19 1.54 6.67 -10.51
CA VAL A 19 1.92 5.59 -11.44
C VAL A 19 0.72 5.12 -12.26
N VAL A 20 -0.43 4.91 -11.61
CA VAL A 20 -1.67 4.50 -12.30
C VAL A 20 -2.09 5.53 -13.33
N LYS A 21 -2.11 6.82 -12.98
CA LYS A 21 -2.42 7.91 -13.91
C LYS A 21 -1.49 7.96 -15.12
N GLN A 22 -0.21 7.65 -14.93
CA GLN A 22 0.74 7.58 -16.04
C GLN A 22 0.50 6.34 -16.93
N LEU A 23 0.16 5.19 -16.34
CA LEU A 23 -0.20 3.98 -17.07
C LEU A 23 -1.49 4.11 -17.87
N GLU A 24 -2.40 4.99 -17.46
CA GLU A 24 -3.64 5.31 -18.20
C GLU A 24 -3.38 6.16 -19.45
N ASN A 25 -2.18 6.72 -19.61
CA ASN A 25 -1.82 7.47 -20.80
C ASN A 25 -1.68 6.53 -22.00
N SER A 26 -2.54 6.70 -23.01
CA SER A 26 -2.54 5.88 -24.22
C SER A 26 -1.31 6.08 -25.13
N GLU A 27 -0.51 7.13 -24.89
CA GLU A 27 0.72 7.42 -25.64
C GLU A 27 1.99 6.85 -24.99
N ILE A 28 1.86 6.13 -23.86
CA ILE A 28 3.02 5.57 -23.16
C ILE A 28 3.75 4.50 -24.00
N GLY A 29 5.08 4.55 -23.98
CA GLY A 29 5.91 3.53 -24.62
C GLY A 29 5.89 2.20 -23.84
N LEU A 30 6.11 1.08 -24.53
CA LEU A 30 6.10 -0.26 -23.91
C LEU A 30 7.12 -0.39 -22.76
N GLU A 31 8.34 0.12 -22.96
CA GLU A 31 9.41 0.03 -21.95
C GLU A 31 9.06 0.84 -20.70
N GLU A 32 8.59 2.07 -20.89
CA GLU A 32 8.14 2.95 -19.81
C GLU A 32 6.93 2.35 -19.07
N ALA A 33 5.97 1.76 -19.79
CA ALA A 33 4.84 1.07 -19.19
C ALA A 33 5.27 -0.12 -18.32
N LEU A 34 6.28 -0.89 -18.75
CA LEU A 34 6.83 -1.99 -17.95
C LEU A 34 7.52 -1.49 -16.68
N GLU A 35 8.28 -0.39 -16.77
CA GLU A 35 8.93 0.22 -15.61
C GLU A 35 7.89 0.73 -14.60
N LEU A 36 6.89 1.48 -15.07
CA LEU A 36 5.80 1.97 -14.23
C LEU A 36 5.01 0.83 -13.60
N TYR A 37 4.71 -0.23 -14.36
CA TYR A 37 4.03 -1.40 -13.81
C TYR A 37 4.83 -2.03 -12.67
N GLN A 38 6.14 -2.24 -12.85
CA GLN A 38 7.00 -2.77 -11.79
C GLN A 38 7.04 -1.85 -10.55
N GLN A 39 7.08 -0.54 -10.75
CA GLN A 39 7.01 0.43 -9.67
C GLN A 39 5.65 0.35 -8.94
N GLY A 40 4.55 0.27 -9.69
CA GLY A 40 3.20 0.14 -9.17
C GLY A 40 3.02 -1.11 -8.31
N VAL A 41 3.51 -2.27 -8.78
CA VAL A 41 3.47 -3.53 -8.00
C VAL A 41 4.23 -3.39 -6.68
N LYS A 42 5.41 -2.76 -6.69
CA LYS A 42 6.20 -2.54 -5.47
C LYS A 42 5.48 -1.61 -4.48
N LEU A 43 4.88 -0.53 -4.97
CA LEU A 43 4.12 0.42 -4.15
C LEU A 43 2.87 -0.22 -3.57
N ALA A 44 2.13 -1.00 -4.36
CA ALA A 44 0.96 -1.74 -3.91
C ALA A 44 1.33 -2.74 -2.79
N ALA A 45 2.41 -3.51 -2.97
CA ALA A 45 2.90 -4.43 -1.95
C ALA A 45 3.34 -3.71 -0.67
N LEU A 46 3.94 -2.52 -0.79
CA LEU A 46 4.30 -1.69 0.36
C LEU A 46 3.07 -1.19 1.12
N CYS A 47 2.03 -0.75 0.40
CA CYS A 47 0.77 -0.33 1.02
C CYS A 47 0.11 -1.50 1.77
N ASP A 48 0.00 -2.67 1.14
CA ASP A 48 -0.55 -3.89 1.74
C ASP A 48 0.22 -4.30 3.01
N SER A 49 1.55 -4.27 2.97
CA SER A 49 2.38 -4.58 4.14
C SER A 49 2.17 -3.60 5.30
N GLN A 50 1.97 -2.30 5.00
CA GLN A 50 1.72 -1.30 6.03
C GLN A 50 0.33 -1.46 6.65
N LEU A 51 -0.69 -1.78 5.84
CA LEU A 51 -2.03 -2.07 6.33
C LEU A 51 -2.05 -3.31 7.22
N LYS A 52 -1.39 -4.40 6.81
CA LYS A 52 -1.24 -5.61 7.62
C LYS A 52 -0.57 -5.33 8.96
N ASN A 53 0.50 -4.53 8.96
CA ASN A 53 1.18 -4.16 10.20
C ASN A 53 0.27 -3.33 11.13
N ALA A 54 -0.54 -2.43 10.57
CA ALA A 54 -1.50 -1.65 11.34
C ALA A 54 -2.61 -2.54 11.93
N GLU A 55 -3.11 -3.50 11.16
CA GLU A 55 -4.10 -4.48 11.60
C GLU A 55 -3.56 -5.35 12.74
N GLU A 56 -2.34 -5.91 12.59
CA GLU A 56 -1.68 -6.70 13.64
C GLU A 56 -1.53 -5.90 14.94
N LYS A 57 -1.14 -4.63 14.85
CA LYS A 57 -1.02 -3.73 16.01
C LYS A 57 -2.38 -3.48 16.67
N MET A 58 -3.45 -3.28 15.90
CA MET A 58 -4.79 -3.13 16.47
C MET A 58 -5.23 -4.40 17.18
N VAL A 59 -5.04 -5.57 16.57
CA VAL A 59 -5.37 -6.86 17.19
C VAL A 59 -4.62 -7.05 18.50
N GLN A 60 -3.34 -6.66 18.58
CA GLN A 60 -2.57 -6.73 19.83
C GLN A 60 -3.11 -5.79 20.92
N LEU A 61 -3.55 -4.58 20.56
CA LEU A 61 -4.14 -3.64 21.51
C LEU A 61 -5.49 -4.16 22.05
N VAL A 62 -6.33 -4.72 21.17
CA VAL A 62 -7.64 -5.31 21.47
C VAL A 62 -7.54 -6.67 22.21
N GLN A 63 -6.36 -7.31 22.21
CA GLN A 63 -6.11 -8.46 23.08
C GLN A 63 -5.68 -8.04 24.50
N ALA A 64 -5.06 -6.87 24.64
CA ALA A 64 -4.56 -6.37 25.91
C ALA A 64 -5.69 -5.83 26.83
N ASP A 65 -6.81 -5.40 26.26
CA ASP A 65 -8.00 -4.90 26.96
C ASP A 65 -9.07 -5.98 27.23
N GLY A 66 -8.84 -7.23 26.77
CA GLY A 66 -9.61 -8.42 27.18
C GLY A 66 -10.80 -8.80 26.29
N GLU A 67 -11.06 -8.06 25.20
CA GLU A 67 -12.16 -8.35 24.27
C GLU A 67 -11.62 -8.74 22.89
N THR A 68 -11.57 -10.04 22.56
CA THR A 68 -11.19 -10.48 21.22
C THR A 68 -12.33 -10.28 20.21
N THR A 69 -12.37 -9.12 19.57
CA THR A 69 -13.16 -8.94 18.34
C THR A 69 -12.20 -8.89 17.14
N PRO A 70 -12.35 -9.80 16.15
CA PRO A 70 -11.62 -9.65 14.90
C PRO A 70 -12.02 -8.32 14.26
N PHE A 71 -11.05 -7.44 14.03
CA PHE A 71 -11.29 -6.25 13.22
C PHE A 71 -11.45 -6.71 11.76
N ALA A 72 -12.66 -7.14 11.41
CA ALA A 72 -12.98 -7.44 10.03
C ALA A 72 -13.05 -6.10 9.28
N MET A 73 -11.95 -5.69 8.65
CA MET A 73 -12.06 -4.82 7.49
C MET A 73 -12.92 -5.58 6.48
N LYS A 74 -14.20 -5.22 6.43
CA LYS A 74 -15.12 -5.73 5.41
C LYS A 74 -14.60 -5.21 4.08
N GLY A 75 -13.70 -5.97 3.45
CA GLY A 75 -13.34 -5.79 2.06
C GLY A 75 -14.66 -5.75 1.29
N THR A 76 -14.95 -4.60 0.70
CA THR A 76 -16.04 -4.49 -0.26
C THR A 76 -15.59 -5.21 -1.52
N ASP A 77 -15.66 -6.53 -1.50
CA ASP A 77 -15.89 -7.32 -2.69
C ASP A 77 -17.37 -7.10 -3.06
N ALA A 78 -17.60 -6.20 -4.02
CA ALA A 78 -18.85 -6.03 -4.73
C ALA A 78 -18.54 -5.88 -6.22
#